data_AF-A0A3C0A718-F1
#
_entry.id   AF-A0A3C0A718-F1
#
_cell.length_a   1.000
_cell.length_b   1.000
_cell.length_c   1.000
_cell.angle_alpha   90.00
_cell.angle_beta   90.00
_cell.angle_gamma   90.00
#
_symmetry.space_group_name_H-M   'P 1'
#
loop_
_entity.id
_entity.type
_entity.pdbx_description
1 polymer ?
#
loop_
_entity_poly.entity_id
_entity_poly.type
_entity_poly.pdbx_seq_one_letter_code
_entity_poly.pdbx_strand_id
1 'polypeptide(L)' 'GYNRFLLEQIQASIDVTLVLPNKTLIEFKEALIFGLLGVLKLRDEVNCLSSVTGASKDHSSGVVFLN' A
#
# COMPACT_ATOMS: atom_id res chain seq x y z
N GLY A 1 -16.08 -4.56 -13.26
CA GLY A 1 -14.81 -4.80 -13.96
C GLY A 1 -13.95 -3.56 -13.86
N TYR A 2 -12.63 -3.69 -13.97
CA TYR A 2 -11.71 -2.55 -13.92
C TYR A 2 -11.89 -1.61 -15.12
N ASN A 3 -11.50 -0.33 -14.98
CA ASN A 3 -11.65 0.66 -16.04
C ASN A 3 -10.66 0.38 -17.18
N ARG A 4 -11.12 -0.31 -18.24
CA ARG A 4 -10.30 -0.70 -19.38
C ARG A 4 -9.72 0.48 -20.15
N PHE A 5 -10.53 1.51 -20.38
CA PHE A 5 -10.09 2.72 -21.08
C PHE A 5 -8.90 3.37 -20.37
N LEU A 6 -8.95 3.48 -19.03
CA LEU A 6 -7.82 4.01 -18.26
C LEU A 6 -6.56 3.14 -18.41
N LEU A 7 -6.70 1.81 -18.35
CA LEU A 7 -5.57 0.89 -18.49
C LEU A 7 -4.93 1.00 -19.89
N GLU A 8 -5.75 1.12 -20.94
CA GLU A 8 -5.30 1.32 -22.32
C GLU A 8 -4.55 2.66 -22.48
N GLN A 9 -5.08 3.75 -21.92
CA GLN A 9 -4.42 5.06 -21.96
C GLN A 9 -3.07 5.05 -21.22
N ILE A 10 -2.99 4.38 -20.08
CA ILE A 10 -1.72 4.21 -19.35
C ILE A 10 -0.72 3.42 -20.18
N GLN A 11 -1.12 2.27 -20.73
CA GLN A 11 -0.24 1.42 -21.54
C GLN A 11 0.26 2.12 -22.82
N ALA A 12 -0.56 2.99 -23.41
CA ALA A 12 -0.17 3.80 -24.57
C ALA A 12 0.83 4.92 -24.22
N SER A 13 0.91 5.32 -22.95
CA SER A 13 1.70 6.47 -22.47
C SER A 13 3.04 6.06 -21.82
N ILE A 14 3.29 4.76 -21.66
CA ILE A 14 4.49 4.23 -20.99
C ILE A 14 5.19 3.18 -21.86
N ASP A 15 6.51 3.18 -21.87
CA ASP A 15 7.32 2.16 -22.55
C ASP A 15 7.67 0.99 -21.61
N VAL A 16 6.67 0.50 -20.88
CA VAL A 16 6.79 -0.67 -19.99
C VAL A 16 5.53 -1.52 -20.05
N THR A 17 5.67 -2.82 -19.76
CA THR A 17 4.53 -3.74 -19.71
C THR A 17 3.68 -3.51 -18.46
N LEU A 18 2.38 -3.25 -18.66
CA LEU A 18 1.42 -3.21 -17.57
C LEU A 18 1.01 -4.63 -17.15
N VAL A 19 1.31 -4.99 -15.90
CA VAL A 19 0.91 -6.28 -15.33
C VAL A 19 -0.29 -6.07 -14.41
N LEU A 20 -1.42 -6.71 -14.73
CA LEU A 20 -2.60 -6.70 -13.87
C LEU A 20 -2.53 -7.88 -12.88
N PRO A 21 -2.52 -7.64 -11.56
CA PRO A 21 -2.55 -8.72 -10.57
C PRO A 21 -3.89 -9.48 -10.59
N ASN A 22 -3.95 -10.61 -9.90
CA ASN A 22 -5.22 -11.33 -9.74
C ASN A 22 -6.25 -10.51 -8.95
N LYS A 23 -7.54 -10.80 -9.18
CA LYS A 23 -8.66 -10.06 -8.60
C LYS A 23 -8.61 -10.01 -7.07
N THR A 24 -8.30 -11.13 -6.43
CA THR A 24 -8.18 -11.20 -4.97
C THR A 24 -7.11 -10.24 -4.44
N LEU A 25 -5.93 -10.22 -5.06
CA LEU A 25 -4.87 -9.32 -4.63
C LEU A 25 -5.24 -7.84 -4.86
N ILE A 26 -5.90 -7.53 -5.97
CA ILE A 26 -6.38 -6.15 -6.23
C ILE A 26 -7.37 -5.71 -5.15
N GLU A 27 -8.32 -6.57 -4.79
CA GLU A 27 -9.41 -6.28 -3.85
C GLU A 27 -8.94 -6.22 -2.39
N PHE A 28 -7.93 -7.01 -2.00
CA PHE A 28 -7.55 -7.19 -0.60
C PHE A 28 -6.17 -6.63 -0.21
N LYS A 29 -5.38 -6.09 -1.16
CA LYS A 29 -4.02 -5.58 -0.86
C LYS A 29 -3.99 -4.58 0.30
N GLU A 30 -4.96 -3.67 0.39
CA GLU A 30 -4.98 -2.63 1.43
C GLU A 30 -5.27 -3.24 2.80
N ALA A 31 -6.22 -4.17 2.89
CA ALA A 31 -6.50 -4.88 4.13
C ALA A 31 -5.29 -5.68 4.64
N LEU A 32 -4.56 -6.34 3.73
CA LEU A 32 -3.33 -7.05 4.06
C LEU A 32 -2.25 -6.09 4.59
N ILE A 33 -2.06 -4.94 3.92
CA ILE A 33 -1.12 -3.92 4.36
C ILE A 33 -1.53 -3.36 5.73
N PHE A 34 -2.80 -3.02 5.96
CA PHE A 34 -3.25 -2.54 7.27
C PHE A 34 -3.05 -3.59 8.38
N GLY A 35 -3.29 -4.87 8.10
CA GLY A 35 -2.99 -5.97 9.03
C GLY A 35 -1.51 -6.03 9.40
N LEU A 36 -0.63 -5.95 8.40
CA LEU A 36 0.82 -5.91 8.61
C LEU A 36 1.24 -4.66 9.42
N LEU A 37 0.77 -3.47 9.05
CA LEU A 37 1.07 -2.22 9.76
C LEU A 37 0.68 -2.30 11.25
N GLY A 38 -0.46 -2.94 11.55
CA GLY A 38 -0.91 -3.22 12.92
C GLY A 38 0.05 -4.13 13.68
N VAL A 39 0.50 -5.24 13.06
CA VAL A 39 1.49 -6.14 13.68
C VAL A 39 2.81 -5.42 13.95
N LEU A 40 3.30 -4.61 13.02
CA LEU A 40 4.52 -3.83 13.20
C LEU A 40 4.37 -2.83 14.35
N LYS A 41 3.21 -2.16 14.46
CA LYS A 41 2.93 -1.26 15.59
C LYS A 41 2.97 -2.00 16.93
N LEU A 42 2.39 -3.19 17.01
CA LEU A 42 2.40 -4.02 18.23
C LEU A 42 3.81 -4.45 18.65
N ARG A 43 4.76 -4.47 17.71
CA ARG A 43 6.17 -4.82 17.95
C ARG A 43 7.09 -3.60 18.07
N ASP A 44 6.53 -2.40 18.03
CA ASP A 44 7.27 -1.12 17.97
C ASP A 44 8.26 -1.05 16.78
N GLU A 45 7.94 -1.73 15.68
CA GLU A 45 8.73 -1.71 14.45
C GLU A 45 8.36 -0.52 13.56
N VAL A 46 9.32 -0.05 12.75
CA VAL A 46 9.10 1.02 11.76
C VAL A 46 8.09 0.54 10.71
N ASN A 47 6.99 1.28 10.59
CA ASN A 47 5.93 1.00 9.61
C ASN A 47 5.56 2.24 8.77
N CYS A 48 6.24 3.35 9.00
CA CYS A 48 6.07 4.62 8.30
C CYS A 48 7.46 5.21 7.99
N LEU A 49 7.81 5.23 6.69
CA LEU A 49 9.10 5.73 6.22
C LEU A 49 9.02 7.22 5.89
N SER A 50 9.98 8.01 6.36
CA SER A 50 10.07 9.44 6.04
C SER A 50 10.32 9.69 4.55
N SER A 51 11.08 8.81 3.91
CA SER A 51 11.45 8.91 2.48
C SER A 51 10.25 8.93 1.53
N VAL A 52 9.11 8.36 1.94
CA VAL A 52 7.89 8.32 1.13
C VAL A 52 6.77 9.23 1.66
N THR A 53 6.80 9.59 2.94
CA THR A 53 5.73 10.38 3.59
C THR A 53 6.08 11.86 3.79
N GLY A 54 7.37 12.23 3.70
CA GLY A 54 7.83 13.56 4.06
C GLY A 54 7.89 13.83 5.57
N ALA A 55 7.70 12.80 6.42
CA ALA A 55 7.89 12.92 7.85
C ALA A 55 9.36 13.29 8.20
N SER A 56 9.60 13.86 9.37
CA SER A 56 10.97 14.23 9.79
C SER A 56 11.88 13.03 10.05
N LYS A 57 11.32 11.85 10.33
CA LYS A 57 12.02 10.59 10.56
C LYS A 57 11.11 9.39 10.35
N ASP A 58 11.72 8.23 10.16
CA ASP A 58 11.05 6.94 10.23
C ASP A 58 10.46 6.74 11.63
N HIS A 59 9.26 6.16 11.70
CA HIS A 59 8.59 5.93 12.99
C HIS A 59 7.58 4.78 12.96
N SER A 60 7.24 4.28 14.15
CA SER A 60 6.17 3.30 14.37
C SER A 60 4.83 4.01 14.59
N SER A 61 4.08 4.18 13.50
CA SER A 61 2.80 4.87 13.46
C SER A 61 1.62 3.96 13.84
N GLY A 62 0.52 4.58 14.29
CA GLY A 62 -0.67 3.91 14.79
C GLY A 62 -0.86 4.07 16.31
N VAL A 63 -2.07 3.77 16.78
CA VAL A 63 -2.47 3.86 18.19
C VAL A 63 -3.11 2.53 18.60
N VAL A 64 -2.68 1.98 19.73
CA VAL A 64 -3.26 0.76 20.32
C VAL A 64 -4.28 1.20 21.37
N PHE A 65 -5.53 0.79 21.19
CA PHE A 65 -6.57 0.99 22.19
C PHE A 65 -6.60 -0.23 23.10
N LEU A 66 -6.22 -0.03 24.35
CA LEU A 66 -6.36 -1.02 25.43
C LEU A 66 -7.63 -0.64 26.22
N ASN A 67 -8.42 -1.65 26.56
CA ASN A 67 -9.61 -1.50 27.41
C ASN A 67 -9.22 -1.29 28.87
#